data_AF-A0A1L8CJM2-F1
#
_entry.id   AF-A0A1L8CJM2-F1
#
_cell.length_a   1.000
_cell.length_b   1.000
_cell.length_c   1.000
_cell.angle_alpha   90.00
_cell.angle_beta   90.00
_cell.angle_gamma   90.00
#
_symmetry.space_group_name_H-M   'P 1'
#
loop_
_entity.id
_entity.type
_entity.pdbx_description
1 polymer ?
#
loop_
_entity_poly.entity_id
_entity_poly.type
_entity_poly.pdbx_seq_one_letter_code
_entity_poly.pdbx_strand_id
1 'polypeptide(L)'
;MSDTTAAAHEIFEHEEKAVRKRVNRFRTIQNLIWISCLAAGGIFFGWIAMAHHQNGIPLEELAVTALPILMWGTIAITAAYVVFVMIYFGIVRAIYHSQSVVHPRLNDQLHPDEHRQFNWHSYFRKNHNREARRIDAVLVITMKVTKLVSMFALIGFGQFAWMYLMDLTGQELMDEHYSFLGLVDLTLFSCLVLYVVVLLAIRVGALGKRGKEHKWAKEHHPASDPNRAR
;
A
#
# COMPACT_ATOMS: atom_id res chain seq x y z
N MET A 1 28.69 7.45 32.56
CA MET A 1 27.88 7.89 31.40
C MET A 1 27.68 6.80 30.35
N SER A 2 28.40 5.66 30.40
CA SER A 2 28.28 4.54 29.45
C SER A 2 27.05 3.65 29.65
N ASP A 3 26.60 3.45 30.89
CA ASP A 3 25.55 2.46 31.18
C ASP A 3 24.16 2.95 30.75
N THR A 4 23.93 4.26 30.80
CA THR A 4 22.68 4.91 30.36
C THR A 4 22.52 4.91 28.85
N THR A 5 23.60 5.08 28.08
CA THR A 5 23.56 5.08 26.61
C THR A 5 23.44 3.66 26.04
N ALA A 6 24.02 2.66 26.71
CA ALA A 6 23.84 1.26 26.36
C ALA A 6 22.39 0.80 26.58
N ALA A 7 21.79 1.14 27.73
CA ALA A 7 20.39 0.85 28.02
C ALA A 7 19.43 1.55 27.04
N ALA A 8 19.71 2.81 26.67
CA ALA A 8 18.97 3.57 25.66
C ALA A 8 18.96 2.89 24.29
N HIS A 9 20.12 2.37 23.87
CA HIS A 9 20.27 1.63 22.62
C HIS A 9 19.49 0.32 22.63
N GLU A 10 19.51 -0.42 23.75
CA GLU A 10 18.79 -1.68 23.87
C GLU A 10 17.26 -1.46 23.80
N ILE A 11 16.75 -0.44 24.48
CA ILE A 11 15.33 -0.05 24.42
C ILE A 11 14.96 0.35 22.99
N PHE A 12 15.79 1.16 22.33
CA PHE A 12 15.58 1.55 20.94
C PHE A 12 15.55 0.34 20.00
N GLU A 13 16.51 -0.58 20.13
CA GLU A 13 16.54 -1.78 19.29
C GLU A 13 15.29 -2.63 19.47
N HIS A 14 14.82 -2.77 20.72
CA HIS A 14 13.60 -3.52 21.02
C HIS A 14 12.36 -2.84 20.41
N GLU A 15 12.20 -1.52 20.58
CA GLU A 15 11.09 -0.76 19.99
C GLU A 15 11.14 -0.77 18.45
N GLU A 16 12.31 -0.59 17.85
CA GLU A 16 12.49 -0.59 16.39
C GLU A 16 12.20 -1.98 15.81
N LYS A 17 12.67 -3.05 16.44
CA LYS A 17 12.34 -4.45 16.07
C LYS A 17 10.84 -4.69 16.14
N ALA A 18 10.15 -4.20 17.18
CA ALA A 18 8.70 -4.33 17.33
C ALA A 18 7.94 -3.62 16.20
N VAL A 19 8.33 -2.38 15.85
CA VAL A 19 7.75 -1.64 14.73
C VAL A 19 7.97 -2.39 13.42
N ARG A 20 9.20 -2.85 13.14
CA ARG A 20 9.54 -3.61 11.93
C ARG A 20 8.74 -4.91 11.83
N LYS A 21 8.55 -5.63 12.94
CA LYS A 21 7.72 -6.85 13.01
C LYS A 21 6.26 -6.54 12.67
N ARG A 22 5.71 -5.44 13.20
CA ARG A 22 4.33 -5.01 12.89
C ARG A 22 4.17 -4.61 11.42
N VAL A 23 5.11 -3.84 10.88
CA VAL A 23 5.13 -3.45 9.44
C VAL A 23 5.19 -4.69 8.54
N ASN A 24 6.06 -5.65 8.87
CA ASN A 24 6.17 -6.90 8.11
C ASN A 24 4.88 -7.72 8.15
N ARG A 25 4.22 -7.83 9.31
CA ARG A 25 2.92 -8.52 9.44
C ARG A 25 1.87 -7.89 8.54
N PHE A 26 1.73 -6.57 8.57
CA PHE A 26 0.79 -5.85 7.72
C PHE A 26 1.10 -6.03 6.22
N ARG A 27 2.38 -6.02 5.84
CA ARG A 27 2.78 -6.29 4.46
C ARG A 27 2.42 -7.71 4.02
N THR A 28 2.58 -8.71 4.88
CA THR A 28 2.21 -10.09 4.57
C THR A 28 0.69 -10.21 4.36
N ILE A 29 -0.11 -9.58 5.22
CA ILE A 29 -1.57 -9.57 5.08
C ILE A 29 -1.98 -8.89 3.77
N GLN A 30 -1.40 -7.71 3.44
CA GLN A 30 -1.65 -7.04 2.16
C GLN A 30 -1.31 -7.94 0.96
N ASN A 31 -0.16 -8.61 0.99
CA ASN A 31 0.23 -9.52 -0.09
C ASN A 31 -0.75 -10.69 -0.22
N LEU A 32 -1.21 -11.24 0.90
CA LEU A 32 -2.18 -12.34 0.90
C LEU A 32 -3.50 -11.90 0.28
N ILE A 33 -4.04 -10.75 0.70
CA ILE A 33 -5.26 -10.16 0.10
C ILE A 33 -5.08 -9.95 -1.41
N TRP A 34 -3.94 -9.38 -1.82
CA TRP A 34 -3.68 -9.10 -3.22
C TRP A 34 -3.63 -10.38 -4.07
N ILE A 35 -2.86 -11.38 -3.63
CA ILE A 35 -2.74 -12.67 -4.34
C ILE A 35 -4.07 -13.39 -4.36
N SER A 36 -4.82 -13.42 -3.25
CA SER A 36 -6.11 -14.11 -3.19
C SER A 36 -7.14 -13.49 -4.12
N CYS A 37 -7.18 -12.15 -4.23
CA CYS A 37 -8.10 -11.47 -5.16
C CYS A 37 -7.75 -11.79 -6.62
N LEU A 38 -6.47 -11.71 -6.98
CA LEU A 38 -6.02 -12.03 -8.34
C LEU A 38 -6.25 -13.50 -8.69
N ALA A 39 -5.98 -14.42 -7.75
CA ALA A 39 -6.22 -15.84 -7.94
C ALA A 39 -7.71 -16.13 -8.12
N ALA A 40 -8.58 -15.56 -7.27
CA ALA A 40 -10.02 -15.73 -7.37
C ALA A 40 -10.56 -15.20 -8.73
N GLY A 41 -10.12 -14.00 -9.14
CA GLY A 41 -10.48 -13.44 -10.45
C GLY A 41 -10.00 -14.33 -11.60
N GLY A 42 -8.73 -14.75 -11.56
CA GLY A 42 -8.15 -15.62 -12.59
C GLY A 42 -8.86 -16.98 -12.70
N ILE A 43 -9.22 -17.59 -11.57
CA ILE A 43 -9.99 -18.85 -11.55
C ILE A 43 -11.38 -18.63 -12.14
N PHE A 44 -12.08 -17.58 -11.73
CA PHE A 44 -13.44 -17.29 -12.18
C PHE A 44 -13.50 -17.03 -13.70
N PHE A 45 -12.69 -16.09 -14.19
CA PHE A 45 -12.66 -15.78 -15.62
C PHE A 45 -12.08 -16.94 -16.45
N GLY A 46 -11.11 -17.68 -15.90
CA GLY A 46 -10.58 -18.88 -16.53
C GLY A 46 -11.63 -19.98 -16.67
N TRP A 47 -12.48 -20.17 -15.65
CA TRP A 47 -13.60 -21.10 -15.71
C TRP A 47 -14.63 -20.72 -16.78
N ILE A 48 -15.03 -19.44 -16.85
CA ILE A 48 -15.93 -18.95 -17.90
C ILE A 48 -15.32 -19.19 -19.29
N ALA A 49 -14.05 -18.81 -19.47
CA ALA A 49 -13.37 -18.97 -20.75
C ALA A 49 -13.28 -20.44 -21.20
N MET A 50 -12.95 -21.36 -20.28
CA MET A 50 -12.94 -22.80 -20.56
C MET A 50 -14.33 -23.33 -20.87
N ALA A 51 -15.34 -22.97 -20.07
CA ALA A 51 -16.72 -23.42 -20.27
C ALA A 51 -17.27 -22.97 -21.64
N HIS A 52 -17.01 -21.72 -22.03
CA HIS A 52 -17.47 -21.20 -23.30
C HIS A 52 -16.68 -21.76 -24.50
N HIS A 53 -15.34 -21.74 -24.45
CA HIS A 53 -14.52 -22.08 -25.60
C HIS A 53 -14.32 -23.58 -25.79
N GLN A 54 -14.20 -24.36 -24.72
CA GLN A 54 -13.93 -25.80 -24.82
C GLN A 54 -15.19 -26.64 -24.80
N ASN A 55 -16.17 -26.27 -23.98
CA ASN A 55 -17.41 -27.05 -23.82
C ASN A 55 -18.55 -26.53 -24.72
N GLY A 56 -18.35 -25.42 -25.43
CA GLY A 56 -19.34 -24.84 -26.34
C GLY A 56 -20.60 -24.32 -25.64
N ILE A 57 -20.54 -24.10 -24.32
CA ILE A 57 -21.69 -23.64 -23.55
C ILE A 57 -21.94 -22.17 -23.92
N PRO A 58 -23.16 -21.81 -24.36
CA PRO A 58 -23.49 -20.43 -24.69
C PRO A 58 -23.35 -19.54 -23.45
N LEU A 59 -22.92 -18.30 -23.67
CA LEU A 59 -22.64 -17.37 -22.57
C LEU A 59 -23.89 -17.06 -21.74
N GLU A 60 -25.07 -17.07 -22.36
CA GLU A 60 -26.36 -16.83 -21.71
C GLU A 60 -26.67 -17.88 -20.63
N GLU A 61 -26.42 -19.16 -20.92
CA GLU A 61 -26.62 -20.25 -19.94
C GLU A 61 -25.63 -20.14 -18.78
N LEU A 62 -24.38 -19.74 -19.06
CA LEU A 62 -23.38 -19.48 -18.03
C LEU A 62 -23.72 -18.24 -17.21
N ALA A 63 -24.30 -17.21 -17.84
CA ALA A 63 -24.59 -15.92 -17.23
C ALA A 63 -25.52 -16.05 -16.03
N VAL A 64 -26.53 -16.92 -16.09
CA VAL A 64 -27.47 -17.16 -14.98
C VAL A 64 -26.74 -17.58 -13.69
N THR A 65 -25.69 -18.40 -13.82
CA THR A 65 -24.90 -18.86 -12.66
C THR A 65 -23.76 -17.90 -12.34
N ALA A 66 -23.11 -17.36 -13.36
CA ALA A 66 -21.94 -16.50 -13.23
C ALA A 66 -22.28 -15.12 -12.67
N LEU A 67 -23.45 -14.55 -13.00
CA LEU A 67 -23.87 -13.22 -12.59
C LEU A 67 -23.88 -13.03 -11.07
N PRO A 68 -24.61 -13.82 -10.26
CA PRO A 68 -24.62 -13.64 -8.80
C PRO A 68 -23.22 -13.85 -8.20
N ILE A 69 -22.43 -14.79 -8.72
CA ILE A 69 -21.05 -15.04 -8.26
C ILE A 69 -20.18 -13.82 -8.55
N LEU A 70 -20.32 -13.22 -9.72
CA LEU A 70 -19.55 -12.05 -10.13
C LEU A 70 -19.92 -10.80 -9.34
N MET A 71 -21.21 -10.60 -9.05
CA MET A 71 -21.68 -9.51 -8.19
C MET A 71 -21.11 -9.61 -6.77
N TRP A 72 -21.32 -10.75 -6.11
CA TRP A 72 -20.78 -10.99 -4.76
C TRP A 72 -19.25 -10.99 -4.73
N GLY A 73 -18.61 -11.54 -5.77
CA GLY A 73 -17.17 -11.50 -5.94
C GLY A 73 -16.65 -10.07 -6.04
N THR A 74 -17.30 -9.22 -6.84
CA THR A 74 -16.92 -7.81 -7.00
C THR A 74 -17.10 -7.03 -5.70
N ILE A 75 -18.16 -7.29 -4.93
CA ILE A 75 -18.35 -6.75 -3.56
C ILE A 75 -17.18 -7.16 -2.67
N ALA A 76 -16.89 -8.45 -2.61
CA ALA A 76 -15.86 -8.99 -1.74
C ALA A 76 -14.48 -8.43 -2.08
N ILE A 77 -14.14 -8.32 -3.37
CA ILE A 77 -12.88 -7.74 -3.83
C ILE A 77 -12.81 -6.24 -3.50
N THR A 78 -13.93 -5.51 -3.64
CA THR A 78 -14.00 -4.08 -3.28
C THR A 78 -13.81 -3.88 -1.77
N ALA A 79 -14.48 -4.66 -0.93
CA ALA A 79 -14.30 -4.61 0.52
C ALA A 79 -12.84 -4.96 0.90
N ALA A 80 -12.28 -5.99 0.27
CA ALA A 80 -10.88 -6.37 0.46
C ALA A 80 -9.92 -5.25 0.02
N TYR A 81 -10.24 -4.50 -1.04
CA TYR A 81 -9.49 -3.33 -1.48
C TYR A 81 -9.53 -2.19 -0.46
N VAL A 82 -10.68 -1.89 0.14
CA VAL A 82 -10.78 -0.91 1.23
C VAL A 82 -9.92 -1.33 2.42
N VAL A 83 -10.00 -2.59 2.84
CA VAL A 83 -9.14 -3.14 3.91
C VAL A 83 -7.67 -3.05 3.53
N PHE A 84 -7.32 -3.36 2.29
CA PHE A 84 -5.95 -3.25 1.77
C PHE A 84 -5.41 -1.82 1.90
N VAL A 85 -6.21 -0.81 1.54
CA VAL A 85 -5.87 0.61 1.71
C VAL A 85 -5.76 0.99 3.19
N MET A 86 -6.67 0.55 4.05
CA MET A 86 -6.61 0.80 5.50
C MET A 86 -5.35 0.20 6.16
N ILE A 87 -4.91 -0.99 5.71
CA ILE A 87 -3.65 -1.57 6.20
C ILE A 87 -2.45 -0.71 5.76
N TYR A 88 -2.49 -0.09 4.56
CA TYR A 88 -1.44 0.84 4.12
C TYR A 88 -1.31 2.02 5.10
N PHE A 89 -2.43 2.58 5.56
CA PHE A 89 -2.44 3.60 6.61
C PHE A 89 -1.83 3.11 7.91
N GLY A 90 -2.18 1.89 8.34
CA GLY A 90 -1.59 1.26 9.53
C GLY A 90 -0.06 1.14 9.43
N ILE A 91 0.46 0.80 8.24
CA ILE A 91 1.90 0.74 7.99
C ILE A 91 2.54 2.13 8.07
N VAL A 92 1.98 3.13 7.37
CA VAL A 92 2.50 4.50 7.38
C VAL A 92 2.52 5.06 8.79
N ARG A 93 1.46 4.87 9.56
CA ARG A 93 1.36 5.31 10.96
C ARG A 93 2.41 4.64 11.84
N ALA A 94 2.64 3.33 11.68
CA ALA A 94 3.65 2.61 12.45
C ALA A 94 5.07 3.12 12.15
N ILE A 95 5.38 3.39 10.87
CA ILE A 95 6.66 3.96 10.47
C ILE A 95 6.80 5.40 10.97
N TYR A 96 5.72 6.19 10.90
CA TYR A 96 5.69 7.56 11.41
C TYR A 96 5.98 7.62 12.92
N HIS A 97 5.39 6.73 13.71
CA HIS A 97 5.71 6.61 15.14
C HIS A 97 7.20 6.38 15.38
N SER A 98 7.84 5.54 14.56
CA SER A 98 9.28 5.33 14.65
C SER A 98 10.06 6.61 14.33
N GLN A 99 9.63 7.36 13.31
CA GLN A 99 10.26 8.62 12.92
C GLN A 99 10.10 9.73 13.98
N SER A 100 8.92 9.87 14.57
CA SER A 100 8.56 11.02 15.40
C SER A 100 8.76 10.79 16.89
N VAL A 101 8.84 9.54 17.34
CA VAL A 101 8.95 9.19 18.76
C VAL A 101 10.22 8.41 19.04
N VAL A 102 10.44 7.28 18.34
CA VAL A 102 11.51 6.33 18.69
C VAL A 102 12.90 6.90 18.36
N HIS A 103 13.10 7.43 17.15
CA HIS A 103 14.37 8.02 16.75
C HIS A 103 14.73 9.31 17.51
N PRO A 104 13.81 10.28 17.70
CA PRO A 104 14.09 11.48 18.49
C PRO A 104 14.45 11.15 19.94
N ARG A 105 13.71 10.23 20.59
CA ARG A 105 13.99 9.83 21.97
C ARG A 105 15.39 9.24 22.15
N LEU A 106 15.86 8.45 21.18
CA LEU A 106 17.25 7.96 21.20
C LEU A 106 18.23 9.12 21.00
N ASN A 107 18.00 9.97 20.00
CA ASN A 107 18.91 11.08 19.70
C ASN A 107 19.01 12.09 20.86
N ASP A 108 17.93 12.32 21.61
CA ASP A 108 17.95 13.18 22.81
C ASP A 108 18.89 12.66 23.92
N GLN A 109 19.27 11.38 23.86
CA GLN A 109 20.14 10.71 24.84
C GLN A 109 21.57 10.49 24.32
N LEU A 110 21.84 10.85 23.06
CA LEU A 110 23.12 10.65 22.40
C LEU A 110 23.86 11.97 22.18
N HIS A 111 25.18 11.89 22.02
CA HIS A 111 25.94 13.04 21.56
C HIS A 111 25.49 13.42 20.14
N PRO A 112 25.48 14.71 19.75
CA PRO A 112 25.08 15.15 18.41
C PRO A 112 25.76 14.40 17.25
N ASP A 113 27.01 13.97 17.45
CA ASP A 113 27.80 13.24 16.45
C ASP A 113 27.35 11.76 16.28
N GLU A 114 26.60 11.23 17.25
CA GLU A 114 26.09 9.85 17.27
C GLU A 114 24.61 9.76 16.84
N HIS A 115 23.99 10.89 16.49
CA HIS A 115 22.59 10.93 16.09
C HIS A 115 22.29 9.98 14.92
N ARG A 116 21.32 9.08 15.12
CA ARG A 116 20.85 8.18 14.06
C ARG A 116 19.86 8.89 13.15
N GLN A 117 20.20 8.93 11.87
CA GLN A 117 19.28 9.37 10.83
C GLN A 117 18.17 8.35 10.59
N PHE A 118 16.93 8.82 10.56
CA PHE A 118 15.77 8.01 10.21
C PHE A 118 15.71 7.78 8.69
N ASN A 119 15.59 6.52 8.26
CA ASN A 119 15.45 6.17 6.84
C ASN A 119 14.15 5.40 6.57
N TRP A 120 13.17 6.08 5.98
CA TRP A 120 11.83 5.56 5.68
C TRP A 120 11.86 4.28 4.82
N HIS A 121 12.75 4.23 3.83
CA HIS A 121 12.83 3.10 2.90
C HIS A 121 13.35 1.83 3.57
N SER A 122 14.07 1.95 4.69
CA SER A 122 14.63 0.80 5.40
C SER A 122 13.55 -0.10 6.02
N TYR A 123 12.35 0.44 6.30
CA TYR A 123 11.22 -0.33 6.84
C TYR A 123 10.53 -1.21 5.79
N PHE A 124 10.80 -0.97 4.51
CA PHE A 124 10.24 -1.78 3.41
C PHE A 124 11.22 -2.83 2.88
N ARG A 125 12.50 -2.80 3.28
CA ARG A 125 13.52 -3.74 2.82
C ARG A 125 13.61 -4.96 3.73
N LYS A 126 13.86 -6.12 3.12
CA LYS A 126 14.06 -7.38 3.86
C LYS A 126 15.53 -7.57 4.28
N ASN A 127 16.50 -6.95 3.60
CA ASN A 127 17.95 -7.07 3.88
C ASN A 127 18.71 -5.73 3.78
N HIS A 128 19.76 -5.60 4.61
CA HIS A 128 20.55 -4.38 4.85
C HIS A 128 21.75 -4.17 3.90
N ASN A 129 21.78 -4.75 2.70
CA ASN A 129 22.92 -4.56 1.80
C ASN A 129 22.99 -3.13 1.23
N ARG A 130 24.16 -2.49 1.43
CA ARG A 130 24.42 -1.07 1.14
C ARG A 130 24.30 -0.69 -0.34
N GLU A 131 24.45 -1.62 -1.27
CA GLU A 131 24.48 -1.35 -2.72
C GLU A 131 23.11 -1.13 -3.37
N ALA A 132 22.01 -1.61 -2.76
CA ALA A 132 20.67 -1.49 -3.33
C ALA A 132 19.99 -0.13 -3.07
N ARG A 133 20.71 0.96 -2.80
CA ARG A 133 20.13 2.18 -2.19
C ARG A 133 19.17 2.98 -3.07
N ARG A 134 19.45 3.19 -4.37
CA ARG A 134 18.63 4.05 -5.26
C ARG A 134 17.56 3.31 -6.06
N ILE A 135 17.84 2.09 -6.51
CA ILE A 135 16.91 1.29 -7.34
C ILE A 135 15.72 0.78 -6.49
N ASP A 136 15.92 0.55 -5.19
CA ASP A 136 14.89 0.02 -4.28
C ASP A 136 13.71 0.97 -4.02
N ALA A 137 13.93 2.28 -3.93
CA ALA A 137 12.84 3.20 -3.57
C ALA A 137 11.78 3.26 -4.67
N VAL A 138 12.24 3.34 -5.93
CA VAL A 138 11.38 3.28 -7.11
C VAL A 138 10.69 1.92 -7.16
N LEU A 139 11.43 0.82 -6.99
CA LEU A 139 10.88 -0.52 -7.02
C LEU A 139 9.80 -0.77 -5.94
N VAL A 140 10.00 -0.27 -4.72
CA VAL A 140 9.00 -0.37 -3.64
C VAL A 140 7.75 0.45 -3.96
N ILE A 141 7.90 1.65 -4.52
CA ILE A 141 6.77 2.49 -4.93
C ILE A 141 6.03 1.82 -6.09
N THR A 142 6.75 1.38 -7.12
CA THR A 142 6.20 0.68 -8.27
C THR A 142 5.41 -0.54 -7.83
N MET A 143 5.96 -1.41 -6.98
CA MET A 143 5.22 -2.58 -6.48
C MET A 143 3.94 -2.21 -5.73
N LYS A 144 3.94 -1.13 -4.95
CA LYS A 144 2.73 -0.68 -4.22
C LYS A 144 1.68 -0.13 -5.19
N VAL A 145 2.10 0.69 -6.15
CA VAL A 145 1.22 1.25 -7.19
C VAL A 145 0.67 0.14 -8.06
N THR A 146 1.50 -0.81 -8.52
CA THR A 146 1.07 -1.96 -9.32
C THR A 146 0.01 -2.77 -8.59
N LYS A 147 0.18 -3.04 -7.28
CA LYS A 147 -0.85 -3.76 -6.49
C LYS A 147 -2.16 -3.01 -6.45
N LEU A 148 -2.10 -1.71 -6.13
CA LEU A 148 -3.28 -0.86 -6.07
C LEU A 148 -4.02 -0.80 -7.42
N VAL A 149 -3.28 -0.51 -8.50
CA VAL A 149 -3.80 -0.44 -9.86
C VAL A 149 -4.36 -1.79 -10.32
N SER A 150 -3.68 -2.90 -10.04
CA SER A 150 -4.17 -4.23 -10.43
C SER A 150 -5.45 -4.63 -9.72
N MET A 151 -5.60 -4.31 -8.42
CA MET A 151 -6.87 -4.55 -7.71
C MET A 151 -7.97 -3.64 -8.23
N PHE A 152 -7.66 -2.37 -8.48
CA PHE A 152 -8.62 -1.43 -9.06
C PHE A 152 -9.10 -1.90 -10.44
N ALA A 153 -8.16 -2.31 -11.31
CA ALA A 153 -8.47 -2.87 -12.61
C ALA A 153 -9.32 -4.15 -12.50
N LEU A 154 -9.02 -5.03 -11.54
CA LEU A 154 -9.82 -6.23 -11.30
C LEU A 154 -11.27 -5.90 -10.92
N ILE A 155 -11.47 -4.89 -10.07
CA ILE A 155 -12.81 -4.41 -9.70
C ILE A 155 -13.52 -3.83 -10.91
N GLY A 156 -12.86 -2.97 -11.67
CA GLY A 156 -13.41 -2.41 -12.91
C GLY A 156 -13.78 -3.50 -13.93
N PHE A 157 -12.92 -4.50 -14.13
CA PHE A 157 -13.25 -5.65 -14.99
C PHE A 157 -14.43 -6.46 -14.46
N GLY A 158 -14.50 -6.70 -13.15
CA GLY A 158 -15.67 -7.31 -12.52
C GLY A 158 -16.93 -6.50 -12.79
N GLN A 159 -16.84 -5.18 -12.67
CA GLN A 159 -17.93 -4.23 -12.92
C GLN A 159 -18.37 -4.12 -14.38
N PHE A 160 -17.46 -4.25 -15.34
CA PHE A 160 -17.85 -4.32 -16.75
C PHE A 160 -18.44 -5.69 -17.10
N ALA A 161 -17.88 -6.76 -16.56
CA ALA A 161 -18.30 -8.12 -16.88
C ALA A 161 -19.73 -8.42 -16.38
N TRP A 162 -20.12 -8.01 -15.17
CA TRP A 162 -21.51 -8.24 -14.72
C TRP A 162 -22.51 -7.36 -15.47
N MET A 163 -22.16 -6.11 -15.81
CA MET A 163 -23.02 -5.28 -16.67
C MET A 163 -23.27 -5.95 -18.02
N TYR A 164 -22.22 -6.51 -18.63
CA TYR A 164 -22.33 -7.26 -19.88
C TYR A 164 -23.17 -8.54 -19.74
N LEU A 165 -23.02 -9.28 -18.63
CA LEU A 165 -23.84 -10.48 -18.37
C LEU A 165 -25.32 -10.14 -18.07
N MET A 166 -25.63 -8.99 -17.47
CA MET A 166 -27.02 -8.55 -17.30
C MET A 166 -27.67 -8.20 -18.64
N ASP A 167 -26.94 -7.51 -19.52
CA ASP A 167 -27.40 -7.18 -20.88
C ASP A 167 -27.71 -8.46 -21.68
N LEU A 168 -26.82 -9.46 -21.61
CA LEU A 168 -27.02 -10.76 -22.27
C LEU A 168 -28.19 -11.57 -21.71
N THR A 169 -28.49 -11.47 -20.41
CA THR A 169 -29.60 -12.22 -19.79
C THR A 169 -30.94 -11.50 -19.93
N GLY A 170 -30.97 -10.29 -20.50
CA GLY A 170 -32.16 -9.45 -20.57
C GLY A 170 -32.66 -9.00 -19.21
N GLN A 171 -31.84 -9.09 -18.17
CA GLN A 171 -32.15 -8.55 -16.85
C GLN A 171 -31.90 -7.05 -16.85
N GLU A 172 -32.99 -6.26 -16.77
CA GLU A 172 -32.87 -4.82 -16.59
C GLU A 172 -32.25 -4.50 -15.23
N LEU A 173 -31.33 -3.52 -15.20
CA LEU A 173 -30.82 -2.98 -13.95
C LEU A 173 -31.97 -2.36 -13.15
N MET A 174 -32.47 -3.08 -12.15
CA MET A 174 -33.35 -2.51 -11.14
C MET A 174 -32.63 -1.37 -10.39
N ASP A 175 -33.37 -0.40 -9.83
CA ASP A 175 -32.82 0.73 -9.05
C ASP A 175 -31.82 0.31 -7.95
N GLU A 176 -32.02 -0.87 -7.36
CA GLU A 176 -31.11 -1.47 -6.38
C GLU A 176 -29.71 -1.76 -6.96
N HIS A 177 -29.62 -2.17 -8.23
CA HIS A 177 -28.36 -2.44 -8.91
C HIS A 177 -27.61 -1.13 -9.27
N TYR A 178 -28.34 -0.08 -9.65
CA TYR A 178 -27.75 1.24 -9.93
C TYR A 178 -27.25 1.95 -8.67
N SER A 179 -28.05 1.94 -7.60
CA SER A 179 -27.62 2.47 -6.30
C SER A 179 -26.42 1.71 -5.74
N PHE A 180 -26.38 0.39 -5.96
CA PHE A 180 -25.25 -0.46 -5.62
C PHE A 180 -23.99 -0.12 -6.44
N LEU A 181 -24.09 0.05 -7.76
CA LEU A 181 -22.98 0.45 -8.64
C LEU A 181 -22.46 1.83 -8.26
N GLY A 182 -23.35 2.78 -7.96
CA GLY A 182 -23.01 4.11 -7.45
C GLY A 182 -22.31 4.08 -6.08
N LEU A 183 -22.68 3.17 -5.18
CA LEU A 183 -22.03 3.00 -3.88
C LEU A 183 -20.62 2.42 -4.03
N VAL A 184 -20.44 1.43 -4.91
CA VAL A 184 -19.12 0.87 -5.23
C VAL A 184 -18.22 1.94 -5.85
N ASP A 185 -18.72 2.69 -6.84
CA ASP A 185 -17.98 3.75 -7.51
C ASP A 185 -17.62 4.91 -6.57
N LEU A 186 -18.55 5.34 -5.72
CA LEU A 186 -18.28 6.37 -4.71
C LEU A 186 -17.22 5.91 -3.72
N THR A 187 -17.26 4.64 -3.29
CA THR A 187 -16.30 4.06 -2.35
C THR A 187 -14.92 3.93 -2.97
N LEU A 188 -14.86 3.49 -4.23
CA LEU A 188 -13.63 3.40 -5.02
C LEU A 188 -13.00 4.77 -5.23
N PHE A 189 -13.79 5.75 -5.66
CA PHE A 189 -13.35 7.12 -5.88
C PHE A 189 -12.85 7.76 -4.59
N SER A 190 -13.59 7.60 -3.49
CA SER A 190 -13.20 8.11 -2.17
C SER A 190 -11.90 7.47 -1.67
N CYS A 191 -11.73 6.15 -1.85
CA CYS A 191 -10.49 5.46 -1.48
C CYS A 191 -9.30 5.90 -2.34
N LEU A 192 -9.51 6.11 -3.64
CA LEU A 192 -8.48 6.59 -4.56
C LEU A 192 -8.02 8.01 -4.17
N VAL A 193 -8.97 8.92 -3.96
CA VAL A 193 -8.68 10.30 -3.54
C VAL A 193 -7.91 10.31 -2.22
N LEU A 194 -8.38 9.54 -1.23
CA LEU A 194 -7.76 9.46 0.09
C LEU A 194 -6.34 8.86 0.02
N TYR A 195 -6.10 7.89 -0.87
CA TYR A 195 -4.77 7.36 -1.15
C TYR A 195 -3.84 8.41 -1.77
N VAL A 196 -4.32 9.18 -2.77
CA VAL A 196 -3.55 10.25 -3.42
C VAL A 196 -3.19 11.36 -2.43
N VAL A 197 -4.15 11.82 -1.63
CA VAL A 197 -3.94 12.84 -0.60
C VAL A 197 -2.82 12.41 0.36
N VAL A 198 -2.77 11.13 0.69
CA VAL A 198 -1.80 10.62 1.67
C VAL A 198 -0.43 10.40 1.04
N LEU A 199 -0.36 9.97 -0.21
CA LEU A 199 0.91 9.98 -0.95
C LEU A 199 1.48 11.39 -1.04
N LEU A 200 0.64 12.40 -1.32
CA LEU A 200 1.04 13.80 -1.35
C LEU A 200 1.50 14.27 0.03
N ALA A 201 0.76 13.98 1.10
CA ALA A 201 1.12 14.34 2.47
C ALA A 201 2.47 13.72 2.89
N ILE A 202 2.71 12.45 2.57
CA ILE A 202 4.01 11.79 2.82
C ILE A 202 5.13 12.47 2.03
N ARG A 203 4.87 12.83 0.75
CA ARG A 203 5.87 13.52 -0.09
C ARG A 203 6.20 14.92 0.44
N VAL A 204 5.18 15.70 0.81
CA VAL A 204 5.35 17.04 1.39
C VAL A 204 6.08 16.95 2.74
N GLY A 205 5.73 15.98 3.59
CA GLY A 205 6.43 15.73 4.85
C GLY A 205 7.91 15.34 4.65
N ALA A 206 8.21 14.53 3.63
CA ALA A 206 9.58 14.15 3.29
C ALA A 206 10.39 15.33 2.71
N LEU A 207 9.78 16.17 1.87
CA LEU A 207 10.41 17.36 1.29
C LEU A 207 10.65 18.45 2.34
N GLY A 208 9.73 18.66 3.26
CA GLY A 208 9.86 19.64 4.36
C GLY A 208 11.04 19.32 5.29
N LYS A 209 11.36 18.04 5.49
CA LYS A 209 12.50 17.61 6.30
C LYS A 209 13.84 17.85 5.60
N ARG A 210 13.93 17.57 4.29
CA ARG A 210 15.11 17.91 3.47
C ARG A 210 15.41 19.41 3.48
N GLY A 211 14.39 20.26 3.44
CA GLY A 211 14.57 21.72 3.52
C GLY A 211 15.15 22.18 4.87
N LYS A 212 14.77 21.53 5.98
CA LYS A 212 15.32 21.81 7.31
C LYS A 212 16.76 21.28 7.48
N GLU A 213 17.04 20.07 7.00
CA GLU A 213 18.39 19.48 7.01
C GLU A 213 19.37 20.33 6.17
N HIS A 214 18.93 20.80 4.99
CA HIS A 214 19.75 21.65 4.13
C HIS A 214 19.96 23.07 4.69
N LYS A 215 19.00 23.59 5.47
CA LYS A 215 19.18 24.85 6.23
C LYS A 215 20.18 24.68 7.36
N TRP A 216 20.03 23.62 8.16
CA TRP A 216 20.93 23.32 9.27
C TRP A 216 22.37 23.10 8.78
N ALA A 217 22.56 22.33 7.69
CA ALA A 217 23.86 22.11 7.08
C ALA A 217 24.51 23.40 6.55
N LYS A 218 23.71 24.35 6.05
CA LYS A 218 24.21 25.67 5.62
C LYS A 218 24.65 26.56 6.78
N GLU A 219 24.01 26.42 7.95
CA GLU A 219 24.26 27.21 9.16
C GLU A 219 25.45 26.68 9.99
N HIS A 220 25.68 25.37 10.00
CA HIS A 220 26.65 24.74 10.90
C HIS A 220 27.93 24.23 10.23
N HIS A 221 27.99 24.16 8.89
CA HIS A 221 29.22 23.82 8.16
C HIS A 221 29.85 25.06 7.51
N PRO A 222 31.19 25.24 7.63
CA PRO A 222 31.91 26.34 6.98
C PRO A 222 31.80 26.24 5.46
N ALA A 223 31.91 27.38 4.77
CA ALA A 223 31.64 27.49 3.34
C ALA A 223 32.50 26.57 2.44
N SER A 224 33.64 26.12 2.95
CA SER A 224 34.59 25.22 2.28
C SER A 224 34.33 23.72 2.49
N ASP A 225 33.37 23.34 3.33
CA ASP A 225 33.08 21.93 3.61
C ASP A 225 32.26 21.30 2.45
N PRO A 226 32.76 20.25 1.77
CA PRO A 226 32.05 19.58 0.69
C PRO A 226 30.70 18.96 1.13
N ASN A 227 30.47 18.79 2.43
CA ASN A 227 29.19 18.31 2.97
C ASN A 227 28.11 19.40 3.06
N ARG A 228 28.44 20.68 2.84
CA ARG A 228 27.49 21.81 2.88
C ARG A 228 26.50 21.85 1.71
N ALA A 229 26.81 21.15 0.61
CA ALA A 229 26.05 21.18 -0.65
C ALA A 229 25.30 19.88 -0.99
N ARG A 230 25.31 18.88 -0.10
CA ARG A 230 24.57 17.61 -0.24
C ARG A 230 23.27 17.63 0.54
#